data_AF-A0A5N7IK26-F1
#
_entry.id   AF-A0A5N7IK26-F1
#
_cell.length_a   1.000
_cell.length_b   1.000
_cell.length_c   1.000
_cell.angle_alpha   90.00
_cell.angle_beta   90.00
_cell.angle_gamma   90.00
#
_symmetry.space_group_name_H-M   'P 1'
#
loop_
_entity.id
_entity.type
_entity.pdbx_description
1 polymer ?
#
loop_
_entity_poly.entity_id
_entity_poly.type
_entity_poly.pdbx_seq_one_letter_code
_entity_poly.pdbx_strand_id
1 'polypeptide(L)'
;MLLLISIFKWVLYSTALASILSLIILLFKLLLKNKLGVRWHYAIWLIIVIRLLIPYGLQSSLSLFNLIEFNGKQVTKVTYTQNLEVNKIVNTNKTNVDATKGVIKSILPSNTYNADQSPLYLQLLSSIWLLVVIIIGVYTIVMTMKLKAKFKNGHVCNNEEVMLLLLQCKDKLNIKSSIKVINTNEIKTPCIYGFIKPKLLLPIGFENYVDKTELEFIILHELAHVKRQDIIVSCITGVLQIIHWFNPIIWYSFYRMSNDKELACDALALSHVKCENYINYGKTIIKLLENYKKTPQVYGMSYIINNKSQIKRRITMISLFKKNSYKWSIIPIVTLTLLGGIMLTNAKNRPVLASNKNSQSINSNKTLSEQDKKSSIAQYDIKGKHFNGTMLIIPKDKKIVVGLNKDISKVTKTTSQIAKESNAIVAINAGGFTQDVSGKTMSPSGLIMHDGKVIFNDIADNNIKGDIVAFTNKGTLLVGKYSLNELNKLNTTQAVSFGPALIVNGNPTITKGDGCWGIAPRTVIGQKKDGSVILLTIDGRSVKSLGATLRDVQNILLQYNAVYASNLDGGSSSTMYYNGKVINNPCDISGERKVVSTFMVLP
;
A
#
# COMPACT_ATOMS: atom_id res chain seq x y z
N MET A 1 1.54 -23.94 -9.47
CA MET A 1 2.44 -22.76 -9.57
C MET A 1 1.72 -21.43 -9.39
N LEU A 2 0.67 -21.10 -10.15
CA LEU A 2 -0.06 -19.83 -10.02
C LEU A 2 -0.65 -19.57 -8.63
N LEU A 3 -1.22 -20.60 -7.98
CA LEU A 3 -1.75 -20.49 -6.61
C LEU A 3 -0.66 -20.13 -5.59
N LEU A 4 0.50 -20.79 -5.69
CA LEU A 4 1.65 -20.54 -4.81
C LEU A 4 2.15 -19.10 -4.93
N ILE A 5 2.24 -18.58 -6.17
CA ILE A 5 2.64 -17.19 -6.42
C ILE A 5 1.60 -16.22 -5.84
N SER A 6 0.30 -16.53 -5.96
CA SER A 6 -0.76 -15.70 -5.37
C SER A 6 -0.66 -15.65 -3.84
N ILE A 7 -0.45 -16.80 -3.19
CA ILE A 7 -0.26 -16.89 -1.74
C ILE A 7 1.00 -16.13 -1.33
N PHE A 8 2.11 -16.31 -2.04
CA PHE A 8 3.37 -15.63 -1.75
C PHE A 8 3.25 -14.11 -1.87
N LYS A 9 2.61 -13.60 -2.93
CA LYS A 9 2.31 -12.16 -3.07
C LYS A 9 1.46 -11.64 -1.91
N TRP A 10 0.47 -12.40 -1.47
CA TRP A 10 -0.35 -12.05 -0.31
C TRP A 10 0.48 -12.01 0.97
N VAL A 11 1.37 -12.98 1.21
CA VAL A 11 2.28 -12.99 2.38
C VAL A 11 3.19 -11.76 2.35
N LEU A 12 3.76 -11.41 1.19
CA LEU A 12 4.59 -10.20 1.02
C LEU A 12 3.80 -8.91 1.28
N TYR A 13 2.54 -8.85 0.86
CA TYR A 13 1.69 -7.70 1.17
C TYR A 13 1.37 -7.64 2.67
N SER A 14 0.89 -8.73 3.26
CA SER A 14 0.52 -8.82 4.67
C SER A 14 1.70 -8.49 5.59
N THR A 15 2.89 -9.02 5.27
CA THR A 15 4.12 -8.80 6.05
C THR A 15 4.55 -7.32 6.05
N ALA A 16 4.43 -6.63 4.91
CA ALA A 16 4.82 -5.22 4.81
C ALA A 16 3.90 -4.33 5.65
N LEU A 17 2.59 -4.58 5.59
CA LEU A 17 1.59 -3.81 6.34
C LEU A 17 1.69 -4.08 7.84
N ALA A 18 1.88 -5.34 8.21
CA ALA A 18 2.10 -5.72 9.60
C ALA A 18 3.40 -5.10 10.15
N SER A 19 4.46 -4.98 9.36
CA SER A 19 5.67 -4.25 9.76
C SER A 19 5.39 -2.77 10.06
N ILE A 20 4.65 -2.08 9.18
CA ILE A 20 4.27 -0.68 9.40
C ILE A 20 3.44 -0.55 10.69
N LEU A 21 2.45 -1.43 10.87
CA LEU A 21 1.63 -1.48 12.08
C LEU A 21 2.48 -1.73 13.34
N SER A 22 3.45 -2.64 13.28
CA SER A 22 4.39 -2.91 14.36
C SER A 22 5.19 -1.68 14.76
N LEU A 23 5.69 -0.91 13.80
CA LEU A 23 6.43 0.33 14.07
C LEU A 23 5.54 1.38 14.74
N ILE A 24 4.29 1.53 14.27
CA ILE A 24 3.31 2.43 14.89
C ILE A 24 3.00 2.01 16.33
N ILE A 25 2.79 0.72 16.58
CA ILE A 25 2.54 0.19 17.93
C ILE A 25 3.73 0.44 18.85
N LEU A 26 4.96 0.25 18.36
CA LEU A 26 6.17 0.54 19.12
C LEU A 26 6.29 2.03 19.46
N LEU A 27 6.04 2.92 18.50
CA LEU A 27 6.03 4.36 18.71
C LEU A 27 4.94 4.78 19.72
N PHE A 28 3.73 4.25 19.56
CA PHE A 28 2.62 4.50 20.49
C PHE A 28 2.97 4.09 21.93
N LYS A 29 3.59 2.92 22.09
CA LYS A 29 4.06 2.45 23.40
C LYS A 29 5.20 3.26 23.97
N LEU A 30 6.05 3.83 23.11
CA LEU A 30 7.11 4.73 23.54
C LEU A 30 6.51 6.04 24.09
N LEU A 31 5.53 6.61 23.39
CA LEU A 31 4.87 7.88 23.76
C LEU A 31 4.00 7.77 25.02
N LEU A 32 3.31 6.64 25.20
CA LEU A 32 2.34 6.43 26.28
C LEU A 32 2.83 5.51 27.41
N LYS A 33 4.14 5.32 27.50
CA LYS A 33 4.80 4.36 28.41
C LYS A 33 4.26 4.35 29.84
N ASN A 34 3.99 5.52 30.43
CA ASN A 34 3.54 5.65 31.82
C ASN A 34 2.00 5.76 31.96
N LYS A 35 1.27 5.87 30.84
CA LYS A 35 -0.19 6.05 30.82
C LYS A 35 -0.95 4.76 30.46
N LEU A 36 -0.28 3.79 29.84
CA LEU A 36 -0.86 2.51 29.46
C LEU A 36 -0.79 1.51 30.61
N GLY A 37 -1.93 0.90 30.94
CA GLY A 37 -1.96 -0.23 31.86
C GLY A 37 -1.26 -1.46 31.28
N VAL A 38 -0.72 -2.32 32.15
CA VAL A 38 0.04 -3.53 31.77
C VAL A 38 -0.76 -4.46 30.84
N ARG A 39 -2.06 -4.61 31.10
CA ARG A 39 -2.97 -5.42 30.26
C ARG A 39 -3.07 -4.87 28.83
N TRP A 40 -3.05 -3.55 28.68
CA TRP A 40 -3.12 -2.88 27.37
C TRP A 40 -1.83 -3.00 26.58
N HIS A 41 -0.68 -3.06 27.26
CA HIS A 41 0.58 -3.37 26.58
C HIS A 41 0.51 -4.73 25.89
N TYR A 42 -0.03 -5.76 26.52
CA TYR A 42 -0.20 -7.04 25.84
C TYR A 42 -1.30 -6.98 24.75
N ALA A 43 -2.48 -6.44 25.07
CA ALA A 43 -3.64 -6.46 24.18
C ALA A 43 -3.41 -5.78 22.81
N ILE A 44 -2.64 -4.69 22.76
CA ILE A 44 -2.35 -3.98 21.50
C ILE A 44 -1.63 -4.88 20.49
N TRP A 45 -0.79 -5.82 20.93
CA TRP A 45 -0.10 -6.74 20.03
C TRP A 45 -1.06 -7.73 19.33
N LEU A 46 -2.23 -8.02 19.92
CA LEU A 46 -3.23 -8.89 19.29
C LEU A 46 -3.74 -8.31 17.96
N ILE A 47 -3.67 -6.99 17.77
CA ILE A 47 -4.00 -6.37 16.46
C ILE A 47 -3.08 -6.91 15.36
N ILE A 48 -1.78 -7.08 15.63
CA ILE A 48 -0.84 -7.63 14.64
C ILE A 48 -1.15 -9.10 14.35
N VAL A 49 -1.48 -9.87 15.39
CA VAL A 49 -1.88 -11.28 15.23
C VAL A 49 -3.11 -11.38 14.33
N ILE A 50 -4.15 -10.60 14.63
CA ILE A 50 -5.39 -10.54 13.83
C ILE A 50 -5.07 -10.09 12.40
N ARG A 51 -4.21 -9.08 12.22
CA ARG A 51 -3.83 -8.56 10.90
C ARG A 51 -3.18 -9.62 10.02
N LEU A 52 -2.27 -10.40 10.60
CA LEU A 52 -1.55 -11.45 9.88
C LEU A 52 -2.43 -12.68 9.61
N LEU A 53 -3.42 -12.96 10.47
CA LEU A 53 -4.35 -14.07 10.31
C LEU A 53 -5.49 -13.81 9.32
N ILE A 54 -5.95 -12.57 9.17
CA ILE A 54 -7.10 -12.25 8.33
C ILE A 54 -6.62 -11.96 6.90
N PRO A 55 -6.83 -12.88 5.93
CA PRO A 55 -6.41 -12.69 4.55
C PRO A 55 -7.17 -11.56 3.84
N TYR A 56 -8.43 -11.35 4.23
CA TYR A 56 -9.33 -10.34 3.68
C TYR A 56 -9.83 -9.42 4.80
N GLY A 57 -9.02 -8.43 5.20
CA GLY A 57 -9.49 -7.38 6.09
C GLY A 57 -10.71 -6.68 5.49
N LEU A 58 -11.69 -6.33 6.32
CA LEU A 58 -12.86 -5.55 5.90
C LEU A 58 -12.38 -4.31 5.14
N GLN A 59 -12.98 -4.04 4.00
CA GLN A 59 -12.60 -2.92 3.16
C GLN A 59 -13.17 -1.63 3.74
N SER A 60 -12.32 -0.66 4.05
CA SER A 60 -12.77 0.61 4.65
C SER A 60 -12.16 1.81 3.95
N SER A 61 -12.96 2.88 3.81
CA SER A 61 -12.50 4.19 3.37
C SER A 61 -11.57 4.87 4.37
N LEU A 62 -11.57 4.42 5.63
CA LEU A 62 -10.72 4.93 6.70
C LEU A 62 -9.42 4.14 6.85
N SER A 63 -9.17 3.12 6.02
CA SER A 63 -7.90 2.38 6.06
C SER A 63 -6.72 3.31 5.73
N LEU A 64 -5.68 3.33 6.56
CA LEU A 64 -4.41 4.02 6.24
C LEU A 64 -3.74 3.41 5.00
N PHE A 65 -4.08 2.16 4.65
CA PHE A 65 -3.57 1.50 3.45
C PHE A 65 -4.26 1.96 2.16
N ASN A 66 -5.27 2.84 2.24
CA ASN A 66 -5.72 3.62 1.07
C ASN A 66 -4.64 4.57 0.54
N LEU A 67 -3.60 4.86 1.34
CA LEU A 67 -2.46 5.72 0.97
C LEU A 67 -1.26 4.92 0.40
N ILE A 68 -1.28 3.58 0.52
CA ILE A 68 -0.16 2.71 0.16
C ILE A 68 -0.64 1.69 -0.88
N GLU A 69 -0.43 1.97 -2.17
CA GLU A 69 -0.71 1.04 -3.26
C GLU A 69 0.35 -0.07 -3.31
N PHE A 70 0.06 -1.22 -2.70
CA PHE A 70 0.74 -2.46 -3.04
C PHE A 70 -0.07 -3.19 -4.12
N ASN A 71 0.55 -3.35 -5.28
CA ASN A 71 -0.03 -3.95 -6.46
C ASN A 71 -0.62 -5.36 -6.22
N GLY A 72 -1.87 -5.52 -6.67
CA GLY A 72 -2.57 -6.81 -6.69
C GLY A 72 -3.98 -6.69 -7.25
N LYS A 73 -4.16 -6.12 -8.45
CA LYS A 73 -5.46 -6.11 -9.12
C LYS A 73 -5.85 -7.54 -9.50
N GLN A 74 -6.81 -8.14 -8.81
CA GLN A 74 -7.55 -9.28 -9.35
C GLN A 74 -8.39 -8.77 -10.53
N VAL A 75 -8.05 -9.23 -11.73
CA VAL A 75 -8.79 -8.93 -12.96
C VAL A 75 -10.04 -9.81 -12.97
N THR A 76 -11.19 -9.24 -12.65
CA THR A 76 -12.48 -9.87 -12.98
C THR A 76 -12.67 -9.77 -14.50
N LYS A 77 -12.73 -10.91 -15.19
CA LYS A 77 -13.07 -10.98 -16.62
C LYS A 77 -14.47 -10.39 -16.82
N VAL A 78 -14.56 -9.25 -17.47
CA VAL A 78 -15.83 -8.74 -18.03
C VAL A 78 -15.91 -9.26 -19.46
N THR A 79 -16.85 -10.17 -19.71
CA THR A 79 -17.24 -10.57 -21.06
C THR A 79 -18.04 -9.41 -21.66
N TYR A 80 -17.51 -8.80 -22.72
CA TYR A 80 -18.28 -7.85 -23.53
C TYR A 80 -19.05 -8.63 -24.59
N THR A 81 -20.37 -8.70 -24.48
CA THR A 81 -21.24 -8.93 -25.65
C THR A 81 -21.31 -7.62 -26.42
N GLN A 82 -20.63 -7.56 -27.57
CA GLN A 82 -20.87 -6.50 -28.55
C GLN A 82 -22.25 -6.74 -29.19
N ASN A 83 -23.22 -5.90 -28.86
CA ASN A 83 -24.33 -5.64 -29.78
C ASN A 83 -23.80 -4.64 -30.81
N LEU A 84 -23.31 -5.15 -31.94
CA LEU A 84 -23.16 -4.35 -33.15
C LEU A 84 -24.57 -4.12 -33.69
N GLU A 85 -25.04 -2.88 -33.64
CA GLU A 85 -26.14 -2.42 -34.49
C GLU A 85 -25.66 -2.46 -35.96
N VAL A 86 -25.77 -3.63 -36.57
CA VAL A 86 -25.70 -3.79 -38.02
C VAL A 86 -27.09 -3.45 -38.56
N ASN A 87 -27.43 -2.16 -38.62
CA ASN A 87 -28.60 -1.69 -39.37
C ASN A 87 -28.36 -0.26 -39.86
N LYS A 88 -27.43 -0.11 -40.78
CA LYS A 88 -27.37 0.93 -41.82
C LYS A 88 -26.14 0.65 -42.68
N ILE A 89 -26.33 -0.17 -43.72
CA ILE A 89 -25.66 -0.24 -45.03
C ILE A 89 -26.01 -1.64 -45.59
N VAL A 90 -27.29 -1.85 -45.93
CA VAL A 90 -27.69 -2.80 -46.99
C VAL A 90 -28.95 -2.20 -47.61
N ASN A 91 -28.76 -1.23 -48.48
CA ASN A 91 -29.75 -0.89 -49.50
C ASN A 91 -28.96 -0.54 -50.75
N THR A 92 -28.49 -1.59 -51.42
CA THR A 92 -28.37 -1.69 -52.89
C THR A 92 -27.83 -3.07 -53.25
N ASN A 93 -28.58 -3.74 -54.12
CA ASN A 93 -28.19 -4.87 -54.98
C ASN A 93 -27.95 -6.24 -54.33
N LYS A 94 -28.99 -7.09 -54.43
CA LYS A 94 -28.90 -8.56 -54.40
C LYS A 94 -28.02 -9.03 -55.56
N THR A 95 -26.81 -9.48 -55.26
CA THR A 95 -26.06 -10.58 -55.91
C THR A 95 -24.70 -10.71 -55.23
N ASN A 96 -24.27 -11.94 -54.91
CA ASN A 96 -23.00 -12.37 -54.28
C ASN A 96 -22.93 -12.36 -52.75
N VAL A 97 -23.46 -13.41 -52.13
CA VAL A 97 -23.37 -13.68 -50.67
C VAL A 97 -22.16 -14.56 -50.29
N ASP A 98 -21.38 -15.08 -51.25
CA ASP A 98 -20.28 -16.01 -50.91
C ASP A 98 -18.87 -15.39 -50.86
N ALA A 99 -18.68 -14.13 -51.28
CA ALA A 99 -17.37 -13.47 -51.26
C ALA A 99 -17.06 -12.73 -49.93
N THR A 100 -18.04 -12.50 -49.05
CA THR A 100 -17.87 -11.70 -47.82
C THR A 100 -17.52 -12.50 -46.58
N LYS A 101 -17.65 -13.84 -46.60
CA LYS A 101 -17.20 -14.71 -45.49
C LYS A 101 -15.67 -14.86 -45.41
N GLY A 102 -14.94 -14.62 -46.51
CA GLY A 102 -13.47 -14.67 -46.53
C GLY A 102 -12.78 -13.43 -45.94
N VAL A 103 -13.40 -12.24 -46.10
CA VAL A 103 -12.79 -10.95 -45.70
C VAL A 103 -12.94 -10.67 -44.19
N ILE A 104 -13.97 -11.21 -43.55
CA ILE A 104 -14.20 -10.99 -42.11
C ILE A 104 -13.27 -11.86 -41.23
N LYS A 105 -12.73 -12.96 -41.78
CA LYS A 105 -11.79 -13.84 -41.06
C LYS A 105 -10.35 -13.31 -41.01
N SER A 106 -10.01 -12.30 -41.82
CA SER A 106 -8.65 -11.72 -41.88
C SER A 106 -8.45 -10.44 -41.05
N ILE A 107 -9.48 -9.95 -40.35
CA ILE A 107 -9.42 -8.69 -39.56
C ILE A 107 -9.42 -8.95 -38.04
N LEU A 108 -9.64 -10.19 -37.59
CA LEU A 108 -9.45 -10.57 -36.19
C LEU A 108 -7.99 -11.01 -35.99
N PRO A 109 -7.15 -10.27 -35.23
CA PRO A 109 -5.90 -10.84 -34.77
C PRO A 109 -6.25 -12.04 -33.91
N SER A 110 -5.90 -13.24 -34.37
CA SER A 110 -5.80 -14.43 -33.56
C SER A 110 -4.67 -14.23 -32.55
N ASN A 111 -4.91 -13.40 -31.55
CA ASN A 111 -4.15 -13.39 -30.31
C ASN A 111 -4.54 -14.66 -29.57
N THR A 112 -3.85 -15.74 -29.91
CA THR A 112 -3.63 -16.85 -29.00
C THR A 112 -3.05 -16.22 -27.73
N TYR A 113 -3.89 -16.03 -26.71
CA TYR A 113 -3.46 -15.53 -25.42
C TYR A 113 -2.48 -16.56 -24.84
N ASN A 114 -1.18 -16.31 -24.98
CA ASN A 114 -0.18 -16.97 -24.17
C ASN A 114 -0.59 -16.74 -22.71
N ALA A 115 -0.84 -17.83 -21.98
CA ALA A 115 -1.09 -17.79 -20.56
C ALA A 115 0.03 -16.97 -19.91
N ASP A 116 -0.38 -15.87 -19.26
CA ASP A 116 0.48 -14.88 -18.62
C ASP A 116 1.50 -15.58 -17.70
N GLN A 117 2.69 -15.87 -18.23
CA GLN A 117 3.73 -16.55 -17.47
C GLN A 117 4.26 -15.55 -16.45
N SER A 118 3.90 -15.77 -15.18
CA SER A 118 4.49 -15.02 -14.07
C SER A 118 6.01 -15.11 -14.18
N PRO A 119 6.76 -14.00 -14.00
CA PRO A 119 8.19 -13.97 -14.29
C PRO A 119 8.95 -15.00 -13.44
N LEU A 120 9.97 -15.62 -14.04
CA LEU A 120 10.70 -16.78 -13.48
C LEU A 120 11.21 -16.55 -12.04
N TYR A 121 11.66 -15.33 -11.71
CA TYR A 121 12.13 -15.00 -10.36
C TYR A 121 11.03 -15.11 -9.30
N LEU A 122 9.77 -14.79 -9.62
CA LEU A 122 8.66 -14.95 -8.67
C LEU A 122 8.35 -16.43 -8.42
N GLN A 123 8.51 -17.28 -9.45
CA GLN A 123 8.32 -18.72 -9.33
C GLN A 123 9.37 -19.31 -8.39
N LEU A 124 10.64 -18.96 -8.60
CA LEU A 124 11.76 -19.38 -7.76
C LEU A 124 11.60 -18.91 -6.31
N LEU A 125 11.35 -17.61 -6.09
CA LEU A 125 11.19 -17.04 -4.74
C LEU A 125 10.02 -17.66 -3.97
N SER A 126 8.88 -17.86 -4.63
CA SER A 126 7.72 -18.48 -3.99
C SER A 126 7.95 -19.95 -3.63
N SER A 127 8.75 -20.67 -4.42
CA SER A 127 9.14 -22.06 -4.17
C SER A 127 10.13 -22.17 -3.01
N ILE A 128 11.15 -21.30 -2.98
CA ILE A 128 12.10 -21.20 -1.86
C ILE A 128 11.36 -20.87 -0.56
N TRP A 129 10.45 -19.90 -0.61
CA TRP A 129 9.62 -19.53 0.55
C TRP A 129 8.85 -20.74 1.10
N LEU A 130 8.16 -21.50 0.23
CA LEU A 130 7.39 -22.66 0.65
C LEU A 130 8.29 -23.77 1.22
N LEU A 131 9.44 -24.02 0.59
CA LEU A 131 10.41 -25.01 1.05
C LEU A 131 10.87 -24.70 2.48
N VAL A 132 11.23 -23.45 2.77
CA VAL A 132 11.66 -23.03 4.11
C VAL A 132 10.52 -23.16 5.12
N VAL A 133 9.29 -22.76 4.75
CA VAL A 133 8.09 -22.93 5.59
C VAL A 133 7.87 -24.40 5.95
N ILE A 134 8.00 -25.32 4.99
CA ILE A 134 7.85 -26.76 5.23
C ILE A 134 8.96 -27.28 6.14
N ILE A 135 10.23 -26.92 5.89
CA ILE A 135 11.37 -27.36 6.70
C ILE A 135 11.18 -26.93 8.16
N ILE A 136 10.91 -25.65 8.41
CA ILE A 136 10.73 -25.13 9.77
C ILE A 136 9.45 -25.69 10.41
N GLY A 137 8.37 -25.86 9.62
CA GLY A 137 7.11 -26.45 10.06
C GLY A 137 7.27 -27.90 10.52
N VAL A 138 7.89 -28.76 9.69
CA VAL A 138 8.18 -30.15 10.01
C VAL A 138 9.11 -30.24 11.22
N TYR A 139 10.17 -29.45 11.25
CA TYR A 139 11.07 -29.38 12.41
C TYR A 139 10.29 -29.06 13.70
N THR A 140 9.42 -28.05 13.66
CA THR A 140 8.59 -27.64 14.79
C THR A 140 7.63 -28.74 15.25
N ILE A 141 6.97 -29.42 14.30
CA ILE A 141 6.07 -30.53 14.59
C ILE A 141 6.83 -31.70 15.23
N VAL A 142 7.95 -32.11 14.64
CA VAL A 142 8.79 -33.21 15.15
C VAL A 142 9.29 -32.89 16.56
N MET A 143 9.78 -31.68 16.79
CA MET A 143 10.25 -31.28 18.13
C MET A 143 9.11 -31.23 19.15
N THR A 144 7.93 -30.78 18.75
CA THR A 144 6.73 -30.79 19.61
C THR A 144 6.28 -32.21 19.93
N MET A 145 6.34 -33.13 18.95
CA MET A 145 6.02 -34.55 19.15
C MET A 145 7.03 -35.22 20.08
N LYS A 146 8.33 -34.97 19.90
CA LYS A 146 9.38 -35.45 20.81
C LYS A 146 9.16 -34.95 22.24
N LEU A 147 8.82 -33.67 22.40
CA LEU A 147 8.51 -33.08 23.71
C LEU A 147 7.24 -33.68 24.33
N LYS A 148 6.19 -33.90 23.53
CA LYS A 148 4.95 -34.56 23.97
C LYS A 148 5.21 -35.99 24.43
N ALA A 149 6.07 -36.73 23.72
CA ALA A 149 6.44 -38.09 24.09
C ALA A 149 7.16 -38.13 25.45
N LYS A 150 8.08 -37.20 25.70
CA LYS A 150 8.76 -37.04 27.00
C LYS A 150 7.78 -36.82 28.15
N PHE A 151 6.74 -35.99 27.96
CA PHE A 151 5.73 -35.72 28.98
C PHE A 151 4.63 -36.78 29.10
N LYS A 152 4.52 -37.73 28.15
CA LYS A 152 3.58 -38.84 28.25
C LYS A 152 3.92 -39.77 29.42
N ASN A 153 5.22 -39.86 29.74
CA ASN A 153 5.75 -40.70 30.81
C ASN A 153 5.85 -39.98 32.16
N GLY A 154 5.35 -38.74 32.26
CA GLY A 154 5.34 -38.01 33.53
C GLY A 154 4.34 -38.60 34.53
N HIS A 155 4.72 -38.66 35.80
CA HIS A 155 3.87 -39.17 36.87
C HIS A 155 2.82 -38.12 37.26
N VAL A 156 1.56 -38.54 37.42
CA VAL A 156 0.51 -37.66 37.95
C VAL A 156 0.88 -37.31 39.40
N CYS A 157 0.84 -36.03 39.76
CA CYS A 157 1.11 -35.63 41.14
C CYS A 157 -0.04 -36.11 42.04
N ASN A 158 0.33 -36.82 43.11
CA ASN A 158 -0.60 -37.31 44.12
C ASN A 158 -0.52 -36.51 45.44
N ASN A 159 0.24 -35.41 45.48
CA ASN A 159 0.32 -34.57 46.67
C ASN A 159 -1.02 -33.82 46.87
N GLU A 160 -1.73 -34.17 47.94
CA GLU A 160 -3.02 -33.58 48.29
C GLU A 160 -2.93 -32.07 48.51
N GLU A 161 -1.85 -31.57 49.11
CA GLU A 161 -1.67 -30.15 49.38
C GLU A 161 -1.58 -29.34 48.08
N VAL A 162 -0.81 -29.82 47.10
CA VAL A 162 -0.69 -29.18 45.78
C VAL A 162 -2.03 -29.20 45.04
N MET A 163 -2.75 -30.31 45.12
CA MET A 163 -4.06 -30.45 44.49
C MET A 163 -5.11 -29.52 45.12
N LEU A 164 -5.11 -29.39 46.45
CA LEU A 164 -5.96 -28.44 47.18
C LEU A 164 -5.64 -26.99 46.82
N LEU A 165 -4.35 -26.63 46.79
CA LEU A 165 -3.90 -25.29 46.40
C LEU A 165 -4.32 -24.95 44.96
N LEU A 166 -4.19 -25.91 44.04
CA LEU A 166 -4.64 -25.78 42.66
C LEU A 166 -6.14 -25.52 42.57
N LEU A 167 -6.95 -26.26 43.32
CA LEU A 167 -8.41 -26.07 43.36
C LEU A 167 -8.76 -24.68 43.88
N GLN A 168 -8.16 -24.26 45.00
CA GLN A 168 -8.36 -22.91 45.56
C GLN A 168 -7.99 -21.81 44.56
N CYS A 169 -6.84 -21.94 43.89
CA CYS A 169 -6.39 -20.95 42.91
C CYS A 169 -7.28 -20.93 41.66
N LYS A 170 -7.79 -22.09 41.22
CA LYS A 170 -8.76 -22.19 40.13
C LYS A 170 -10.06 -21.46 40.47
N ASP A 171 -10.55 -21.63 41.69
CA ASP A 171 -11.76 -20.95 42.16
C ASP A 171 -11.54 -19.44 42.23
N LYS A 172 -10.41 -18.98 42.79
CA LYS A 172 -10.03 -17.55 42.79
C LYS A 172 -10.04 -16.93 41.40
N LEU A 173 -9.56 -17.66 40.38
CA LEU A 173 -9.48 -17.19 39.00
C LEU A 173 -10.72 -17.53 38.13
N ASN A 174 -11.73 -18.20 38.71
CA ASN A 174 -12.91 -18.70 37.99
C ASN A 174 -12.52 -19.55 36.76
N ILE A 175 -11.68 -20.58 36.96
CA ILE A 175 -11.21 -21.51 35.91
C ILE A 175 -11.96 -22.83 36.00
N LYS A 176 -12.81 -23.12 35.01
CA LYS A 176 -13.64 -24.34 34.95
C LYS A 176 -12.92 -25.56 34.36
N SER A 177 -11.82 -25.36 33.62
CA SER A 177 -11.11 -26.46 32.97
C SER A 177 -10.49 -27.44 33.98
N SER A 178 -10.57 -28.74 33.69
CA SER A 178 -9.84 -29.76 34.45
C SER A 178 -8.34 -29.64 34.14
N ILE A 179 -7.52 -29.33 35.15
CA ILE A 179 -6.07 -29.21 35.03
C ILE A 179 -5.45 -30.36 35.81
N LYS A 180 -4.65 -31.18 35.14
CA LYS A 180 -3.88 -32.25 35.79
C LYS A 180 -2.49 -31.75 36.13
N VAL A 181 -1.99 -32.12 37.31
CA VAL A 181 -0.61 -31.85 37.71
C VAL A 181 0.26 -33.05 37.34
N ILE A 182 1.39 -32.80 36.68
CA ILE A 182 2.34 -33.84 36.27
C ILE A 182 3.73 -33.47 36.76
N ASN A 183 4.35 -34.40 37.49
CA ASN A 183 5.73 -34.25 37.96
C ASN A 183 6.69 -34.80 36.89
N THR A 184 7.71 -34.03 36.51
CA THR A 184 8.64 -34.40 35.44
C THR A 184 10.04 -33.80 35.61
N ASN A 185 11.08 -34.55 35.21
CA ASN A 185 12.47 -34.08 35.21
C ASN A 185 12.86 -33.29 33.96
N GLU A 186 11.95 -33.18 33.00
CA GLU A 186 12.21 -32.55 31.70
C GLU A 186 12.14 -31.02 31.74
N ILE A 187 11.62 -30.44 32.84
CA ILE A 187 11.55 -29.00 33.08
C ILE A 187 12.22 -28.65 34.40
N LYS A 188 12.74 -27.43 34.50
CA LYS A 188 13.40 -26.90 35.70
C LYS A 188 12.54 -25.91 36.48
N THR A 189 11.52 -25.36 35.83
CA THR A 189 10.58 -24.40 36.41
C THR A 189 9.17 -24.86 36.09
N PRO A 190 8.20 -24.68 37.00
CA PRO A 190 6.80 -24.93 36.73
C PRO A 190 6.34 -24.26 35.44
N CYS A 191 5.49 -24.95 34.68
CA CYS A 191 4.87 -24.37 33.49
C CYS A 191 3.57 -25.08 33.11
N ILE A 192 2.67 -24.37 32.44
CA ILE A 192 1.51 -25.01 31.78
C ILE A 192 1.90 -25.58 30.41
N TYR A 193 1.47 -26.81 30.16
CA TYR A 193 1.59 -27.48 28.86
C TYR A 193 0.24 -28.02 28.36
N GLY A 194 -0.01 -27.90 27.06
CA GLY A 194 -1.14 -28.55 26.38
C GLY A 194 -2.30 -27.61 26.02
N PHE A 195 -2.87 -27.84 24.83
CA PHE A 195 -3.87 -26.97 24.20
C PHE A 195 -5.32 -27.25 24.64
N ILE A 196 -5.79 -28.50 24.49
CA ILE A 196 -7.19 -28.89 24.78
C ILE A 196 -7.38 -29.24 26.27
N LYS A 197 -6.37 -29.88 26.86
CA LYS A 197 -6.37 -30.32 28.26
C LYS A 197 -5.07 -29.80 28.91
N PRO A 198 -5.07 -28.55 29.41
CA PRO A 198 -3.89 -27.97 30.03
C PRO A 198 -3.45 -28.82 31.23
N LYS A 199 -2.14 -29.00 31.35
CA LYS A 199 -1.46 -29.74 32.41
C LYS A 199 -0.49 -28.78 33.09
N LEU A 200 -0.53 -28.71 34.41
CA LEU A 200 0.49 -28.04 35.19
C LEU A 200 1.66 -29.00 35.35
N LEU A 201 2.79 -28.67 34.76
CA LEU A 201 4.01 -29.44 34.91
C LEU A 201 4.79 -28.88 36.09
N LEU A 202 5.19 -29.75 37.02
CA LEU A 202 6.06 -29.41 38.14
C LEU A 202 7.37 -30.21 38.05
N PRO A 203 8.53 -29.58 38.30
CA PRO A 203 9.78 -30.32 38.47
C PRO A 203 9.67 -31.31 39.64
N ILE A 204 10.29 -32.48 39.53
CA ILE A 204 10.33 -33.44 40.66
C ILE A 204 11.07 -32.79 41.84
N GLY A 205 10.50 -32.91 43.04
CA GLY A 205 11.08 -32.34 44.26
C GLY A 205 10.94 -30.81 44.38
N PHE A 206 10.22 -30.16 43.45
CA PHE A 206 10.02 -28.71 43.47
C PHE A 206 9.29 -28.21 44.73
N GLU A 207 8.35 -29.02 45.23
CA GLU A 207 7.57 -28.76 46.44
C GLU A 207 8.45 -28.63 47.70
N ASN A 208 9.64 -29.22 47.70
CA ASN A 208 10.59 -29.10 48.83
C ASN A 208 11.40 -27.80 48.78
N TYR A 209 11.39 -27.09 47.64
CA TYR A 209 12.18 -25.89 47.43
C TYR A 209 11.38 -24.59 47.64
N VAL A 210 10.05 -24.68 47.59
CA VAL A 210 9.15 -23.54 47.75
C VAL A 210 8.22 -23.76 48.92
N ASP A 211 7.98 -22.72 49.70
CA ASP A 211 6.94 -22.79 50.74
C ASP A 211 5.53 -22.75 50.12
N LYS A 212 4.51 -23.01 50.94
CA LYS A 212 3.10 -23.03 50.51
C LYS A 212 2.65 -21.71 49.86
N THR A 213 3.13 -20.58 50.36
CA THR A 213 2.77 -19.24 49.87
C THR A 213 3.46 -18.95 48.53
N GLU A 214 4.73 -19.31 48.42
CA GLU A 214 5.48 -19.26 47.17
C GLU A 214 4.84 -20.15 46.11
N LEU A 215 4.44 -21.37 46.47
CA LEU A 215 3.73 -22.28 45.56
C LEU A 215 2.39 -21.68 45.11
N GLU A 216 1.66 -21.00 46.00
CA GLU A 216 0.40 -20.32 45.65
C GLU A 216 0.62 -19.25 44.58
N PHE A 217 1.66 -18.43 44.74
CA PHE A 217 2.03 -17.40 43.77
C PHE A 217 2.35 -17.99 42.40
N ILE A 218 3.07 -19.10 42.37
CA ILE A 218 3.45 -19.81 41.16
C ILE A 218 2.22 -20.39 40.47
N ILE A 219 1.35 -21.08 41.21
CA ILE A 219 0.13 -21.64 40.64
C ILE A 219 -0.78 -20.52 40.11
N LEU A 220 -0.94 -19.41 40.83
CA LEU A 220 -1.70 -18.26 40.34
C LEU A 220 -1.14 -17.69 39.03
N HIS A 221 0.19 -17.60 38.90
CA HIS A 221 0.86 -17.16 37.67
C HIS A 221 0.62 -18.13 36.50
N GLU A 222 0.82 -19.42 36.73
CA GLU A 222 0.61 -20.44 35.70
C GLU A 222 -0.86 -20.53 35.27
N LEU A 223 -1.78 -20.44 36.21
CA LEU A 223 -3.22 -20.38 35.92
C LEU A 223 -3.61 -19.08 35.20
N ALA A 224 -2.88 -17.97 35.38
CA ALA A 224 -3.11 -16.75 34.61
C ALA A 224 -2.90 -16.98 33.11
N HIS A 225 -1.91 -17.81 32.71
CA HIS A 225 -1.74 -18.20 31.31
C HIS A 225 -2.94 -19.01 30.78
N VAL A 226 -3.49 -19.91 31.60
CA VAL A 226 -4.70 -20.69 31.23
C VAL A 226 -5.89 -19.76 31.06
N LYS A 227 -6.15 -18.88 32.04
CA LYS A 227 -7.28 -17.95 32.03
C LYS A 227 -7.25 -17.03 30.81
N ARG A 228 -6.06 -16.58 30.42
CA ARG A 228 -5.83 -15.69 29.26
C ARG A 228 -5.63 -16.43 27.94
N GLN A 229 -5.65 -17.76 27.94
CA GLN A 229 -5.47 -18.61 26.76
C GLN A 229 -4.14 -18.36 26.02
N ASP A 230 -3.08 -18.04 26.77
CA ASP A 230 -1.78 -17.62 26.21
C ASP A 230 -1.11 -18.70 25.36
N ILE A 231 -1.39 -19.97 25.61
CA ILE A 231 -0.87 -21.11 24.83
C ILE A 231 -1.41 -21.07 23.40
N ILE A 232 -2.69 -20.72 23.23
CA ILE A 232 -3.33 -20.60 21.92
C ILE A 232 -2.64 -19.49 21.13
N VAL A 233 -2.51 -18.32 21.76
CA VAL A 233 -1.88 -17.16 21.14
C VAL A 233 -0.42 -17.46 20.78
N SER A 234 0.31 -18.15 21.67
CA SER A 234 1.72 -18.50 21.44
C SER A 234 1.89 -19.49 20.27
N CYS A 235 0.96 -20.44 20.11
CA CYS A 235 0.93 -21.35 18.96
C CYS A 235 0.66 -20.59 17.66
N ILE A 236 -0.35 -19.72 17.65
CA ILE A 236 -0.68 -18.86 16.51
C ILE A 236 0.52 -18.01 16.10
N THR A 237 1.15 -17.31 17.06
CA THR A 237 2.33 -16.49 16.75
C THR A 237 3.50 -17.34 16.25
N GLY A 238 3.68 -18.57 16.74
CA GLY A 238 4.68 -19.51 16.24
C GLY A 238 4.45 -19.85 14.76
N VAL A 239 3.22 -20.19 14.38
CA VAL A 239 2.87 -20.44 12.96
C VAL A 239 3.10 -19.20 12.11
N LEU A 240 2.70 -18.01 12.59
CA LEU A 240 2.93 -16.75 11.89
C LEU A 240 4.42 -16.44 11.72
N GLN A 241 5.27 -16.73 12.71
CA GLN A 241 6.74 -16.59 12.58
C GLN A 241 7.32 -17.50 11.51
N ILE A 242 6.79 -18.72 11.36
CA ILE A 242 7.22 -19.64 10.31
C ILE A 242 6.83 -19.09 8.92
N ILE A 243 5.58 -18.64 8.76
CA ILE A 243 5.08 -18.08 7.48
C ILE A 243 5.87 -16.81 7.10
N HIS A 244 6.18 -15.97 8.09
CA HIS A 244 6.85 -14.68 7.94
C HIS A 244 8.33 -14.72 8.36
N TRP A 245 8.99 -15.87 8.20
CA TRP A 245 10.34 -16.13 8.74
C TRP A 245 11.38 -15.08 8.33
N PHE A 246 11.24 -14.50 7.14
CA PHE A 246 12.16 -13.53 6.55
C PHE A 246 12.01 -12.09 7.12
N ASN A 247 10.98 -11.81 7.93
CA ASN A 247 10.68 -10.46 8.38
C ASN A 247 11.11 -10.21 9.85
N PRO A 248 12.27 -9.56 10.10
CA PRO A 248 12.79 -9.35 11.46
C PRO A 248 11.89 -8.45 12.33
N ILE A 249 11.07 -7.59 11.73
CA ILE A 249 10.16 -6.70 12.47
C ILE A 249 9.05 -7.50 13.15
N ILE A 250 8.52 -8.52 12.47
CA ILE A 250 7.51 -9.42 13.05
C ILE A 250 8.10 -10.25 14.18
N TRP A 251 9.32 -10.76 13.99
CA TRP A 251 10.05 -11.47 15.05
C TRP A 251 10.25 -10.59 16.28
N TYR A 252 10.72 -9.35 16.08
CA TYR A 252 10.88 -8.39 17.18
C TYR A 252 9.54 -8.07 17.87
N SER A 253 8.46 -7.93 17.08
CA SER A 253 7.11 -7.66 17.60
C SER A 253 6.62 -8.78 18.50
N PHE A 254 6.75 -10.04 18.07
CA PHE A 254 6.35 -11.19 18.88
C PHE A 254 7.27 -11.44 20.08
N TYR A 255 8.56 -11.12 19.96
CA TYR A 255 9.46 -11.07 21.11
C TYR A 255 8.98 -10.05 22.15
N ARG A 256 8.63 -8.83 21.73
CA ARG A 256 8.08 -7.79 22.63
C ARG A 256 6.72 -8.17 23.20
N MET A 257 5.87 -8.81 22.40
CA MET A 257 4.58 -9.35 22.83
C MET A 257 4.74 -10.42 23.91
N SER A 258 5.69 -11.35 23.75
CA SER A 258 5.99 -12.37 24.74
C SER A 258 6.44 -11.75 26.07
N ASN A 259 7.24 -10.68 26.04
CA ASN A 259 7.62 -9.97 27.26
C ASN A 259 6.43 -9.26 27.95
N ASP A 260 5.54 -8.67 27.15
CA ASP A 260 4.33 -8.02 27.68
C ASP A 260 3.30 -9.04 28.22
N LYS A 261 3.31 -10.28 27.69
CA LYS A 261 2.51 -11.42 28.16
C LYS A 261 2.83 -11.76 29.63
N GLU A 262 4.11 -11.90 29.94
CA GLU A 262 4.57 -12.22 31.30
C GLU A 262 4.13 -11.16 32.32
N LEU A 263 4.25 -9.87 31.97
CA LEU A 263 3.78 -8.77 32.81
C LEU A 263 2.25 -8.83 33.02
N ALA A 264 1.48 -9.20 31.99
CA ALA A 264 0.04 -9.33 32.09
C ALA A 264 -0.38 -10.52 32.98
N CYS A 265 0.36 -11.63 32.95
CA CYS A 265 0.19 -12.74 33.89
C CYS A 265 0.50 -12.32 35.33
N ASP A 266 1.65 -11.68 35.56
CA ASP A 266 2.02 -11.18 36.88
C ASP A 266 0.95 -10.23 37.44
N ALA A 267 0.43 -9.30 36.62
CA ALA A 267 -0.63 -8.39 37.02
C ALA A 267 -1.97 -9.09 37.34
N LEU A 268 -2.28 -10.22 36.67
CA LEU A 268 -3.47 -11.00 36.97
C LEU A 268 -3.31 -11.82 38.26
N ALA A 269 -2.15 -12.44 38.46
CA ALA A 269 -1.82 -13.14 39.70
C ALA A 269 -1.89 -12.17 40.89
N LEU A 270 -1.20 -11.02 40.81
CA LEU A 270 -1.20 -9.99 41.85
C LEU A 270 -2.59 -9.46 42.20
N SER A 271 -3.53 -9.43 41.25
CA SER A 271 -4.90 -8.99 41.56
C SER A 271 -5.64 -9.89 42.56
N HIS A 272 -5.15 -11.11 42.78
CA HIS A 272 -5.65 -12.11 43.73
C HIS A 272 -4.70 -12.34 44.92
N VAL A 273 -3.55 -11.67 44.95
CA VAL A 273 -2.61 -11.67 46.08
C VAL A 273 -2.92 -10.47 46.99
N LYS A 274 -2.73 -10.63 48.31
CA LYS A 274 -2.86 -9.52 49.27
C LYS A 274 -1.72 -8.51 49.08
N CYS A 275 -1.97 -7.23 49.26
CA CYS A 275 -0.98 -6.16 49.03
C CYS A 275 0.32 -6.34 49.83
N GLU A 276 0.22 -6.84 51.07
CA GLU A 276 1.36 -7.17 51.95
C GLU A 276 2.33 -8.19 51.31
N ASN A 277 1.81 -9.04 50.42
CA ASN A 277 2.55 -10.14 49.82
C ASN A 277 3.14 -9.83 48.44
N TYR A 278 3.00 -8.60 47.92
CA TYR A 278 3.54 -8.25 46.59
C TYR A 278 5.07 -8.34 46.51
N ILE A 279 5.76 -7.97 47.59
CA ILE A 279 7.22 -8.08 47.68
C ILE A 279 7.63 -9.56 47.69
N ASN A 280 6.93 -10.39 48.46
CA ASN A 280 7.19 -11.82 48.54
C ASN A 280 6.95 -12.49 47.18
N TYR A 281 5.87 -12.14 46.48
CA TYR A 281 5.63 -12.56 45.09
C TYR A 281 6.82 -12.22 44.18
N GLY A 282 7.31 -10.97 44.24
CA GLY A 282 8.47 -10.54 43.47
C GLY A 282 9.74 -11.35 43.78
N LYS A 283 10.00 -11.64 45.06
CA LYS A 283 11.12 -12.49 45.50
C LYS A 283 10.98 -13.92 44.98
N THR A 284 9.78 -14.50 45.01
CA THR A 284 9.52 -15.83 44.45
C THR A 284 9.86 -15.89 42.97
N ILE A 285 9.48 -14.88 42.19
CA ILE A 285 9.84 -14.82 40.76
C ILE A 285 11.35 -14.75 40.55
N ILE A 286 12.08 -13.97 41.36
CA ILE A 286 13.55 -13.90 41.29
C ILE A 286 14.17 -15.26 41.62
N LYS A 287 13.73 -15.89 42.71
CA LYS A 287 14.17 -17.23 43.14
C LYS A 287 13.98 -18.28 42.04
N LEU A 288 12.88 -18.23 41.30
CA LEU A 288 12.66 -19.12 40.14
C LEU A 288 13.59 -18.84 38.96
N LEU A 289 13.88 -17.56 38.70
CA LEU A 289 14.72 -17.15 37.58
C LEU A 289 16.21 -17.42 37.82
N GLU A 290 16.67 -17.40 39.07
CA GLU A 290 18.05 -17.70 39.46
C GLU A 290 18.43 -19.17 39.20
N ASN A 291 17.48 -20.09 39.31
CA ASN A 291 17.69 -21.52 39.06
C ASN A 291 17.64 -21.92 37.57
N TYR A 292 17.50 -20.96 36.65
CA TYR A 292 17.34 -21.23 35.23
C TYR A 292 18.69 -21.37 34.48
N LYS A 293 19.08 -22.60 34.15
CA LYS A 293 20.10 -22.88 33.12
C LYS A 293 19.43 -23.36 31.82
N LYS A 294 19.63 -22.59 30.73
CA LYS A 294 19.20 -22.77 29.32
C LYS A 294 18.65 -24.17 29.00
N THR A 295 17.34 -24.28 28.75
CA THR A 295 16.68 -25.48 28.21
C THR A 295 16.51 -25.39 26.68
N PRO A 296 16.32 -26.52 25.96
CA PRO A 296 16.30 -26.54 24.50
C PRO A 296 15.04 -25.88 23.93
N GLN A 297 15.24 -25.18 22.82
CA GLN A 297 14.24 -24.37 22.12
C GLN A 297 13.25 -25.23 21.33
N VAL A 298 11.95 -25.03 21.56
CA VAL A 298 10.88 -25.45 20.65
C VAL A 298 9.94 -24.27 20.43
N TYR A 299 9.55 -24.03 19.18
CA TYR A 299 8.56 -23.00 18.83
C TYR A 299 7.24 -23.25 19.57
N GLY A 300 6.71 -22.20 20.20
CA GLY A 300 5.53 -22.31 21.07
C GLY A 300 5.87 -22.45 22.56
N MET A 301 7.15 -22.64 22.92
CA MET A 301 7.65 -22.41 24.28
C MET A 301 8.22 -20.99 24.34
N SER A 302 7.78 -20.25 25.36
CA SER A 302 8.14 -18.86 25.64
C SER A 302 9.62 -18.58 25.32
N TYR A 303 9.85 -17.64 24.40
CA TYR A 303 11.17 -17.06 24.10
C TYR A 303 11.64 -16.27 25.35
N ILE A 304 11.94 -16.95 26.45
CA ILE A 304 12.58 -16.35 27.61
C ILE A 304 14.07 -16.25 27.26
N ILE A 305 14.40 -15.24 26.45
CA ILE A 305 15.74 -14.67 26.50
C ILE A 305 15.80 -13.99 27.86
N ASN A 306 16.56 -14.61 28.77
CA ASN A 306 16.82 -14.10 30.10
C ASN A 306 17.65 -12.81 29.98
N ASN A 307 16.97 -11.70 29.69
CA ASN A 307 17.58 -10.39 29.57
C ASN A 307 17.31 -9.64 30.87
N LYS A 308 18.37 -9.20 31.57
CA LYS A 308 18.29 -8.44 32.83
C LYS A 308 17.27 -7.29 32.77
N SER A 309 17.12 -6.67 31.60
CA SER A 309 16.13 -5.60 31.36
C SER A 309 14.67 -6.07 31.54
N GLN A 310 14.33 -7.30 31.16
CA GLN A 310 12.97 -7.83 31.28
C GLN A 310 12.64 -8.20 32.73
N ILE A 311 13.59 -8.80 33.45
CA ILE A 311 13.43 -9.07 34.89
C ILE A 311 13.19 -7.75 35.62
N LYS A 312 14.06 -6.74 35.39
CA LYS A 312 13.90 -5.40 35.99
C LYS A 312 12.50 -4.84 35.72
N ARG A 313 12.01 -4.97 34.49
CA ARG A 313 10.68 -4.48 34.10
C ARG A 313 9.56 -5.21 34.85
N ARG A 314 9.65 -6.53 35.07
CA ARG A 314 8.68 -7.30 35.87
C ARG A 314 8.69 -6.84 37.32
N ILE A 315 9.87 -6.77 37.94
CA ILE A 315 10.00 -6.34 39.35
C ILE A 315 9.51 -4.90 39.56
N THR A 316 9.84 -3.98 38.65
CA THR A 316 9.32 -2.60 38.69
C THR A 316 7.79 -2.56 38.56
N MET A 317 7.20 -3.41 37.71
CA MET A 317 5.75 -3.48 37.56
C MET A 317 5.08 -4.01 38.84
N ILE A 318 5.66 -5.05 39.44
CA ILE A 318 5.18 -5.65 40.70
C ILE A 318 5.26 -4.63 41.84
N SER A 319 6.38 -3.90 41.97
CA SER A 319 6.56 -2.92 43.04
C SER A 319 5.66 -1.70 42.93
N LEU A 320 5.21 -1.37 41.71
CA LEU A 320 4.30 -0.25 41.43
C LEU A 320 2.85 -0.70 41.21
N PHE A 321 2.54 -1.97 41.45
CA PHE A 321 1.22 -2.53 41.15
C PHE A 321 0.13 -1.89 42.03
N LYS A 322 -0.90 -1.35 41.39
CA LYS A 322 -2.09 -0.81 42.05
C LYS A 322 -3.32 -1.61 41.63
N LYS A 323 -4.05 -2.16 42.60
CA LYS A 323 -5.31 -2.88 42.37
C LYS A 323 -6.35 -1.85 41.89
N ASN A 324 -6.75 -1.97 40.63
CA ASN A 324 -7.75 -1.14 39.94
C ASN A 324 -7.32 0.27 39.51
N SER A 325 -7.07 0.42 38.20
CA SER A 325 -7.10 1.70 37.50
C SER A 325 -7.90 1.55 36.19
N TYR A 326 -9.18 1.19 36.30
CA TYR A 326 -10.06 1.16 35.12
C TYR A 326 -10.39 2.56 34.58
N LYS A 327 -10.12 3.61 35.38
CA LYS A 327 -10.35 5.02 35.02
C LYS A 327 -9.61 5.45 33.74
N TRP A 328 -8.54 4.74 33.39
CA TRP A 328 -7.77 4.97 32.15
C TRP A 328 -8.08 3.94 31.05
N SER A 329 -9.15 3.14 31.15
CA SER A 329 -9.48 2.13 30.12
C SER A 329 -10.13 2.71 28.87
N ILE A 330 -10.75 3.88 28.94
CA ILE A 330 -11.43 4.51 27.79
C ILE A 330 -10.42 4.92 26.71
N ILE A 331 -9.30 5.55 27.10
CA ILE A 331 -8.29 6.04 26.14
C ILE A 331 -7.70 4.88 25.32
N PRO A 332 -7.18 3.79 25.91
CA PRO A 332 -6.70 2.62 25.18
C PRO A 332 -7.79 1.95 24.35
N ILE A 333 -9.03 1.85 24.83
CA ILE A 333 -10.15 1.27 24.06
C ILE A 333 -10.39 2.10 22.80
N VAL A 334 -10.58 3.42 22.95
CA VAL A 334 -10.79 4.35 21.81
C VAL A 334 -9.62 4.27 20.85
N THR A 335 -8.38 4.23 21.37
CA THR A 335 -7.19 4.16 20.51
C THR A 335 -7.07 2.81 19.82
N LEU A 336 -7.44 1.70 20.46
CA LEU A 336 -7.46 0.35 19.89
C LEU A 336 -8.56 0.21 18.84
N THR A 337 -9.73 0.83 19.04
CA THR A 337 -10.79 0.89 18.02
C THR A 337 -10.41 1.80 16.86
N LEU A 338 -9.71 2.91 17.10
CA LEU A 338 -9.24 3.81 16.04
C LEU A 338 -8.10 3.16 15.24
N LEU A 339 -7.06 2.63 15.90
CA LEU A 339 -6.00 1.86 15.24
C LEU A 339 -6.57 0.60 14.59
N GLY A 340 -7.46 -0.13 15.25
CA GLY A 340 -8.09 -1.33 14.71
C GLY A 340 -8.90 -1.02 13.45
N GLY A 341 -9.76 0.00 13.49
CA GLY A 341 -10.59 0.41 12.35
C GLY A 341 -9.80 0.95 11.16
N ILE A 342 -8.67 1.62 11.41
CA ILE A 342 -7.80 2.20 10.38
C ILE A 342 -6.74 1.20 9.88
N MET A 343 -6.31 0.23 10.70
CA MET A 343 -5.15 -0.65 10.42
C MET A 343 -5.49 -2.13 10.21
N LEU A 344 -6.67 -2.61 10.62
CA LEU A 344 -7.14 -3.97 10.29
C LEU A 344 -7.94 -3.99 8.98
N THR A 345 -8.37 -2.83 8.50
CA THR A 345 -9.13 -2.71 7.28
C THR A 345 -8.20 -2.65 6.09
N ASN A 346 -8.51 -3.41 5.04
CA ASN A 346 -7.81 -3.30 3.77
C ASN A 346 -8.29 -2.03 3.06
N ALA A 347 -7.45 -1.51 2.14
CA ALA A 347 -7.86 -0.46 1.24
C ALA A 347 -9.16 -0.87 0.55
N LYS A 348 -10.10 0.07 0.39
CA LYS A 348 -11.39 -0.25 -0.20
C LYS A 348 -11.17 -0.62 -1.68
N ASN A 349 -11.34 -1.90 -2.04
CA ASN A 349 -11.45 -2.30 -3.43
C ASN A 349 -12.73 -1.67 -3.93
N ARG A 350 -12.61 -0.58 -4.69
CA ARG A 350 -13.76 -0.08 -5.43
C ARG A 350 -14.00 -1.11 -6.54
N PRO A 351 -15.10 -1.89 -6.50
CA PRO A 351 -15.47 -2.61 -7.71
C PRO A 351 -15.62 -1.53 -8.78
N VAL A 352 -15.02 -1.75 -9.95
CA VAL A 352 -15.45 -1.06 -11.15
C VAL A 352 -16.82 -1.64 -11.44
N LEU A 353 -17.84 -1.16 -10.71
CA LEU A 353 -19.22 -1.30 -11.12
C LEU A 353 -19.25 -0.67 -12.50
N ALA A 354 -19.61 -1.45 -13.52
CA ALA A 354 -20.10 -0.90 -14.76
C ALA A 354 -21.33 -0.06 -14.38
N SER A 355 -21.10 1.24 -14.12
CA SER A 355 -22.17 2.18 -13.83
C SER A 355 -22.81 2.57 -15.14
N ASN A 356 -23.69 1.72 -15.65
CA ASN A 356 -24.86 2.18 -16.37
C ASN A 356 -25.90 2.57 -15.31
N LYS A 357 -25.85 3.82 -14.85
CA LYS A 357 -27.01 4.62 -14.43
C LYS A 357 -26.58 6.05 -14.11
N ASN A 358 -26.95 6.93 -15.02
CA ASN A 358 -27.50 8.28 -14.87
C ASN A 358 -26.93 9.22 -13.80
N SER A 359 -26.42 10.34 -14.31
CA SER A 359 -26.71 11.69 -13.82
C SER A 359 -26.44 11.91 -12.33
N GLN A 360 -25.16 12.10 -11.97
CA GLN A 360 -24.82 12.94 -10.83
C GLN A 360 -24.19 14.23 -11.36
N SER A 361 -24.93 15.31 -11.12
CA SER A 361 -24.61 16.70 -11.38
C SER A 361 -23.18 17.04 -10.98
N ILE A 362 -22.40 17.48 -11.95
CA ILE A 362 -21.12 18.16 -11.75
C ILE A 362 -21.44 19.51 -11.12
N ASN A 363 -21.20 19.67 -9.82
CA ASN A 363 -21.02 21.00 -9.22
C ASN A 363 -19.72 21.59 -9.78
N SER A 364 -19.84 22.17 -10.98
CA SER A 364 -18.81 22.97 -11.61
C SER A 364 -19.06 24.40 -11.16
N ASN A 365 -18.38 24.81 -10.09
CA ASN A 365 -18.36 26.22 -9.71
C ASN A 365 -17.59 26.96 -10.78
N LYS A 366 -18.34 27.60 -11.67
CA LYS A 366 -17.84 28.51 -12.71
C LYS A 366 -17.54 29.84 -12.02
N THR A 367 -16.31 30.04 -11.57
CA THR A 367 -15.86 31.35 -11.08
C THR A 367 -15.48 32.19 -12.29
N LEU A 368 -16.44 32.95 -12.82
CA LEU A 368 -16.18 33.97 -13.84
C LEU A 368 -15.91 35.29 -13.15
N SER A 369 -14.74 35.88 -13.40
CA SER A 369 -14.45 37.26 -13.01
C SER A 369 -14.92 38.21 -14.10
N GLU A 370 -15.37 39.41 -13.73
CA GLU A 370 -16.01 40.36 -14.67
C GLU A 370 -15.09 40.92 -15.77
N GLN A 371 -13.79 40.61 -15.75
CA GLN A 371 -12.82 40.97 -16.79
C GLN A 371 -12.76 39.97 -17.97
N ASP A 372 -13.39 38.79 -17.88
CA ASP A 372 -13.27 37.69 -18.86
C ASP A 372 -14.18 37.81 -20.11
N LYS A 373 -14.89 38.94 -20.29
CA LYS A 373 -15.88 39.12 -21.37
C LYS A 373 -15.29 39.37 -22.77
N LYS A 374 -13.97 39.31 -22.99
CA LYS A 374 -13.36 39.60 -24.31
C LYS A 374 -12.45 38.54 -24.96
N SER A 375 -12.23 37.37 -24.38
CA SER A 375 -11.56 36.24 -25.08
C SER A 375 -11.79 34.94 -24.31
N SER A 376 -12.95 34.31 -24.47
CA SER A 376 -13.48 33.36 -23.48
C SER A 376 -12.76 31.99 -23.44
N ILE A 377 -11.49 31.98 -23.03
CA ILE A 377 -10.77 30.81 -22.54
C ILE A 377 -11.43 30.42 -21.23
N ALA A 378 -11.96 29.20 -21.16
CA ALA A 378 -12.65 28.72 -19.96
C ALA A 378 -11.67 28.00 -19.04
N GLN A 379 -11.58 28.43 -17.78
CA GLN A 379 -10.80 27.78 -16.74
C GLN A 379 -11.66 26.88 -15.87
N TYR A 380 -11.14 25.70 -15.53
CA TYR A 380 -11.78 24.75 -14.63
C TYR A 380 -10.78 24.20 -13.61
N ASP A 381 -11.24 24.10 -12.36
CA ASP A 381 -10.54 23.36 -11.32
C ASP A 381 -10.98 21.88 -11.38
N ILE A 382 -10.02 21.01 -11.65
CA ILE A 382 -10.25 19.57 -11.74
C ILE A 382 -9.91 18.93 -10.40
N LYS A 383 -10.91 18.33 -9.75
CA LYS A 383 -10.73 17.57 -8.51
C LYS A 383 -10.85 16.08 -8.76
N GLY A 384 -9.71 15.40 -8.65
CA GLY A 384 -9.62 13.95 -8.61
C GLY A 384 -9.70 13.41 -7.18
N LYS A 385 -9.73 12.09 -7.05
CA LYS A 385 -9.77 11.40 -5.76
C LYS A 385 -8.54 11.68 -4.89
N HIS A 386 -7.39 11.91 -5.54
CA HIS A 386 -6.08 12.05 -4.91
C HIS A 386 -5.27 13.22 -5.48
N PHE A 387 -5.87 14.02 -6.36
CA PHE A 387 -5.17 15.08 -7.06
C PHE A 387 -6.06 16.29 -7.33
N ASN A 388 -5.42 17.44 -7.46
CA ASN A 388 -6.00 18.66 -7.99
C ASN A 388 -5.31 18.98 -9.30
N GLY A 389 -6.04 19.59 -10.22
CA GLY A 389 -5.51 20.06 -11.48
C GLY A 389 -6.24 21.29 -11.97
N THR A 390 -5.64 21.94 -12.96
CA THR A 390 -6.16 23.12 -13.60
C THR A 390 -6.30 22.86 -15.09
N MET A 391 -7.48 23.11 -15.65
CA MET A 391 -7.77 22.94 -17.06
C MET A 391 -8.12 24.28 -17.70
N LEU A 392 -7.58 24.52 -18.90
CA LEU A 392 -8.04 25.58 -19.79
C LEU A 392 -8.61 24.98 -21.07
N ILE A 393 -9.72 25.53 -21.53
CA ILE A 393 -10.30 25.21 -22.84
C ILE A 393 -10.12 26.44 -23.73
N ILE A 394 -9.27 26.27 -24.74
CA ILE A 394 -8.89 27.27 -25.71
C ILE A 394 -9.84 27.18 -26.92
N PRO A 395 -10.53 28.28 -27.28
CA PRO A 395 -11.37 28.36 -28.46
C PRO A 395 -10.61 28.05 -29.77
N LYS A 396 -11.31 27.49 -30.77
CA LYS A 396 -10.71 27.04 -32.04
C LYS A 396 -10.07 28.17 -32.87
N ASP A 397 -10.49 29.41 -32.66
CA ASP A 397 -10.00 30.62 -33.34
C ASP A 397 -8.66 31.12 -32.80
N LYS A 398 -8.21 30.59 -31.65
CA LYS A 398 -6.88 30.87 -31.09
C LYS A 398 -5.86 29.85 -31.59
N LYS A 399 -4.79 30.32 -32.24
CA LYS A 399 -3.70 29.46 -32.74
C LYS A 399 -2.80 29.02 -31.59
N ILE A 400 -2.54 27.71 -31.50
CA ILE A 400 -1.49 27.15 -30.63
C ILE A 400 -0.14 27.23 -31.35
N VAL A 401 0.89 27.72 -30.67
CA VAL A 401 2.27 27.78 -31.17
C VAL A 401 3.24 27.15 -30.18
N VAL A 402 4.38 26.65 -30.66
CA VAL A 402 5.46 26.15 -29.82
C VAL A 402 6.32 27.33 -29.36
N GLY A 403 6.47 27.50 -28.05
CA GLY A 403 7.44 28.43 -27.44
C GLY A 403 8.77 27.75 -27.16
N LEU A 404 9.86 28.50 -27.28
CA LEU A 404 11.22 27.97 -27.17
C LEU A 404 12.13 28.88 -26.34
N ASN A 405 13.16 28.28 -25.74
CA ASN A 405 14.32 29.05 -25.32
C ASN A 405 15.04 29.64 -26.55
N LYS A 406 15.45 30.90 -26.49
CA LYS A 406 16.21 31.55 -27.58
C LYS A 406 17.51 30.79 -27.89
N ASP A 407 18.16 30.27 -26.86
CA ASP A 407 19.31 29.36 -27.00
C ASP A 407 18.87 27.93 -26.63
N ILE A 408 18.63 27.12 -27.67
CA ILE A 408 18.18 25.73 -27.53
C ILE A 408 19.26 24.82 -26.95
N SER A 409 20.54 25.22 -27.03
CA SER A 409 21.65 24.49 -26.42
C SER A 409 21.73 24.66 -24.91
N LYS A 410 21.05 25.67 -24.35
CA LYS A 410 21.05 26.01 -22.92
C LYS A 410 19.63 26.27 -22.41
N VAL A 411 19.01 25.24 -21.86
CA VAL A 411 17.68 25.34 -21.24
C VAL A 411 17.75 26.15 -19.94
N THR A 412 17.48 27.45 -20.06
CA THR A 412 17.66 28.41 -18.96
C THR A 412 16.36 28.96 -18.41
N LYS A 413 15.26 28.84 -19.15
CA LYS A 413 13.98 29.50 -18.83
C LYS A 413 12.88 28.54 -18.40
N THR A 414 12.01 29.03 -17.53
CA THR A 414 10.77 28.36 -17.10
C THR A 414 9.62 28.60 -18.09
N THR A 415 8.52 27.87 -17.92
CA THR A 415 7.29 28.05 -18.71
C THR A 415 6.80 29.49 -18.68
N SER A 416 6.73 30.12 -17.49
CA SER A 416 6.27 31.50 -17.36
C SER A 416 7.22 32.52 -17.99
N GLN A 417 8.54 32.28 -17.97
CA GLN A 417 9.51 33.16 -18.61
C GLN A 417 9.41 33.11 -20.13
N ILE A 418 9.29 31.92 -20.72
CA ILE A 418 9.07 31.74 -22.17
C ILE A 418 7.75 32.42 -22.58
N ALA A 419 6.69 32.26 -21.78
CA ALA A 419 5.40 32.89 -22.03
C ALA A 419 5.49 34.42 -22.03
N LYS A 420 6.11 35.01 -21.00
CA LYS A 420 6.27 36.47 -20.87
C LYS A 420 7.08 37.07 -22.02
N GLU A 421 8.20 36.46 -22.39
CA GLU A 421 9.03 36.94 -23.49
C GLU A 421 8.33 36.87 -24.85
N SER A 422 7.41 35.92 -25.01
CA SER A 422 6.62 35.74 -26.23
C SER A 422 5.30 36.53 -26.21
N ASN A 423 5.04 37.32 -25.15
CA ASN A 423 3.76 37.98 -24.89
C ASN A 423 2.56 37.02 -24.94
N ALA A 424 2.74 35.75 -24.54
CA ALA A 424 1.68 34.75 -24.56
C ALA A 424 0.63 34.98 -23.47
N ILE A 425 -0.64 34.73 -23.80
CA ILE A 425 -1.77 34.74 -22.85
C ILE A 425 -1.81 33.43 -22.05
N VAL A 426 -1.57 32.30 -22.72
CA VAL A 426 -1.54 30.95 -22.12
C VAL A 426 -0.24 30.27 -22.49
N ALA A 427 0.35 29.52 -21.56
CA ALA A 427 1.44 28.60 -21.85
C ALA A 427 1.36 27.35 -20.98
N ILE A 428 1.76 26.21 -21.54
CA ILE A 428 1.93 24.93 -20.83
C ILE A 428 3.23 24.28 -21.27
N ASN A 429 3.96 23.63 -20.37
CA ASN A 429 5.18 22.92 -20.74
C ASN A 429 4.89 21.77 -21.73
N ALA A 430 5.83 21.44 -22.62
CA ALA A 430 5.56 20.58 -23.77
C ALA A 430 6.55 19.41 -23.95
N GLY A 431 7.62 19.62 -24.72
CA GLY A 431 8.51 18.56 -25.17
C GLY A 431 9.47 18.04 -24.10
N GLY A 432 10.05 16.86 -24.39
CA GLY A 432 11.01 16.19 -23.52
C GLY A 432 12.44 16.72 -23.65
N PHE A 433 13.29 16.26 -22.74
CA PHE A 433 14.70 16.63 -22.70
C PHE A 433 15.56 15.49 -22.18
N THR A 434 16.83 15.50 -22.57
CA THR A 434 17.88 14.68 -21.96
C THR A 434 18.70 15.54 -21.00
N GLN A 435 19.37 14.89 -20.05
CA GLN A 435 20.30 15.54 -19.14
C GLN A 435 21.70 14.94 -19.32
N ASP A 436 22.72 15.78 -19.19
CA ASP A 436 24.09 15.32 -19.11
C ASP A 436 24.35 14.49 -17.84
N VAL A 437 25.47 13.79 -17.79
CA VAL A 437 25.86 12.92 -16.66
C VAL A 437 25.93 13.72 -15.34
N SER A 438 26.17 15.02 -15.42
CA SER A 438 26.21 15.92 -14.26
C SER A 438 24.82 16.34 -13.76
N GLY A 439 23.76 16.11 -14.54
CA GLY A 439 22.38 16.51 -14.26
C GLY A 439 22.14 18.02 -14.32
N LYS A 440 23.14 18.81 -14.75
CA LYS A 440 23.10 20.29 -14.74
C LYS A 440 22.68 20.88 -16.07
N THR A 441 22.96 20.18 -17.17
CA THR A 441 22.67 20.66 -18.52
C THR A 441 21.53 19.85 -19.10
N MET A 442 20.49 20.54 -19.57
CA MET A 442 19.37 19.91 -20.28
C MET A 442 19.47 20.23 -21.77
N SER A 443 19.22 19.23 -22.62
CA SER A 443 19.12 19.39 -24.07
C SER A 443 17.76 18.87 -24.56
N PRO A 444 17.17 19.48 -25.59
CA PRO A 444 15.97 18.93 -26.22
C PRO A 444 16.12 17.47 -26.60
N SER A 445 15.01 16.74 -26.64
CA SER A 445 14.97 15.38 -27.17
C SER A 445 13.89 15.23 -28.22
N GLY A 446 14.19 14.51 -29.28
CA GLY A 446 13.31 14.24 -30.41
C GLY A 446 13.24 15.42 -31.39
N LEU A 447 12.03 15.70 -31.86
CA LEU A 447 11.72 16.72 -32.85
C LEU A 447 11.07 17.94 -32.20
N ILE A 448 11.50 19.13 -32.61
CA ILE A 448 10.83 20.40 -32.33
C ILE A 448 10.63 21.13 -33.65
N MET A 449 9.40 21.55 -33.92
CA MET A 449 9.02 22.33 -35.10
C MET A 449 8.25 23.57 -34.67
N HIS A 450 8.61 24.71 -35.27
CA HIS A 450 7.95 26.00 -35.07
C HIS A 450 7.71 26.67 -36.43
N ASP A 451 6.46 27.03 -36.69
CA ASP A 451 5.99 27.58 -37.97
C ASP A 451 6.50 26.82 -39.21
N GLY A 452 6.41 25.49 -39.15
CA GLY A 452 6.77 24.59 -40.24
C GLY A 452 8.27 24.37 -40.42
N LYS A 453 9.12 25.07 -39.64
CA LYS A 453 10.57 24.88 -39.65
C LYS A 453 10.97 23.93 -38.54
N VAL A 454 11.80 22.94 -38.88
CA VAL A 454 12.43 22.06 -37.89
C VAL A 454 13.50 22.87 -37.17
N ILE A 455 13.31 23.07 -35.87
CA ILE A 455 14.24 23.82 -35.04
C ILE A 455 15.26 22.90 -34.39
N PHE A 456 14.83 21.70 -34.00
CA PHE A 456 15.69 20.66 -33.44
C PHE A 456 15.20 19.28 -33.88
N ASN A 457 16.13 18.38 -34.20
CA ASN A 457 15.83 16.99 -34.52
C ASN A 457 17.06 16.12 -34.22
N ASP A 458 16.99 15.28 -33.19
CA ASP A 458 18.01 14.28 -32.86
C ASP A 458 17.63 12.86 -33.34
N ILE A 459 16.53 12.72 -34.09
CA ILE A 459 16.08 11.45 -34.66
C ILE A 459 16.94 11.14 -35.89
N ALA A 460 17.67 10.02 -35.85
CA ALA A 460 18.70 9.67 -36.84
C ALA A 460 18.21 9.56 -38.30
N ASP A 461 16.92 9.25 -38.51
CA ASP A 461 16.31 9.16 -39.85
C ASP A 461 14.91 9.79 -39.84
N ASN A 462 14.64 10.63 -40.83
CA ASN A 462 13.38 11.36 -41.03
C ASN A 462 12.16 10.47 -41.32
N ASN A 463 12.36 9.16 -41.53
CA ASN A 463 11.31 8.15 -41.68
C ASN A 463 11.01 7.38 -40.39
N ILE A 464 11.86 7.48 -39.36
CA ILE A 464 11.61 6.84 -38.08
C ILE A 464 10.43 7.54 -37.39
N LYS A 465 9.48 6.75 -36.89
CA LYS A 465 8.31 7.26 -36.18
C LYS A 465 8.57 7.36 -34.69
N GLY A 466 8.49 8.59 -34.17
CA GLY A 466 8.53 8.87 -32.73
C GLY A 466 7.15 9.29 -32.21
N ASP A 467 6.96 9.29 -30.89
CA ASP A 467 5.77 9.90 -30.28
C ASP A 467 5.83 11.42 -30.47
N ILE A 468 4.82 11.95 -31.15
CA ILE A 468 4.71 13.35 -31.54
C ILE A 468 3.38 13.91 -31.06
N VAL A 469 3.43 15.16 -30.62
CA VAL A 469 2.27 16.04 -30.45
C VAL A 469 2.45 17.24 -31.36
N ALA A 470 1.54 17.44 -32.29
CA ALA A 470 1.71 18.43 -33.35
C ALA A 470 0.40 19.10 -33.78
N PHE A 471 0.50 20.27 -34.41
CA PHE A 471 -0.62 20.95 -35.05
C PHE A 471 -0.35 21.17 -36.53
N THR A 472 -1.32 20.83 -37.36
CA THR A 472 -1.34 21.18 -38.78
C THR A 472 -1.58 22.67 -38.98
N ASN A 473 -1.34 23.18 -40.18
CA ASN A 473 -1.69 24.56 -40.57
C ASN A 473 -3.21 24.86 -40.43
N LYS A 474 -4.06 23.83 -40.39
CA LYS A 474 -5.52 23.93 -40.14
C LYS A 474 -5.89 23.91 -38.65
N GLY A 475 -4.91 23.84 -37.76
CA GLY A 475 -5.13 23.75 -36.31
C GLY A 475 -5.60 22.38 -35.84
N THR A 476 -5.44 21.32 -36.64
CA THR A 476 -5.77 19.94 -36.21
C THR A 476 -4.65 19.36 -35.37
N LEU A 477 -4.99 18.86 -34.19
CA LEU A 477 -4.07 18.20 -33.26
C LEU A 477 -3.76 16.78 -33.76
N LEU A 478 -2.49 16.50 -34.02
CA LEU A 478 -1.95 15.18 -34.32
C LEU A 478 -1.29 14.61 -33.08
N VAL A 479 -1.64 13.36 -32.74
CA VAL A 479 -1.09 12.64 -31.57
C VAL A 479 -0.70 11.22 -31.95
N GLY A 480 0.44 10.74 -31.45
CA GLY A 480 0.91 9.37 -31.65
C GLY A 480 2.18 9.30 -32.48
N LYS A 481 2.38 8.18 -33.17
CA LYS A 481 3.65 7.88 -33.85
C LYS A 481 3.70 8.47 -35.26
N TYR A 482 4.57 9.46 -35.47
CA TYR A 482 4.80 10.10 -36.77
C TYR A 482 6.29 10.26 -37.05
N SER A 483 6.66 10.18 -38.33
CA SER A 483 7.98 10.58 -38.80
C SER A 483 7.99 12.02 -39.33
N LEU A 484 9.17 12.64 -39.47
CA LEU A 484 9.27 14.00 -40.00
C LEU A 484 8.67 14.10 -41.42
N ASN A 485 8.91 13.10 -42.27
CA ASN A 485 8.36 13.06 -43.62
C ASN A 485 6.82 12.97 -43.63
N GLU A 486 6.21 12.25 -42.70
CA GLU A 486 4.75 12.22 -42.54
C GLU A 486 4.21 13.57 -42.05
N LEU A 487 4.88 14.20 -41.09
CA LEU A 487 4.49 15.52 -40.59
C LEU A 487 4.53 16.59 -41.69
N ASN A 488 5.55 16.56 -42.56
CA ASN A 488 5.67 17.46 -43.71
C ASN A 488 4.50 17.26 -44.69
N LYS A 489 4.14 16.00 -45.00
CA LYS A 489 2.98 15.69 -45.88
C LYS A 489 1.65 16.17 -45.28
N LEU A 490 1.55 16.22 -43.95
CA LEU A 490 0.35 16.67 -43.24
C LEU A 490 0.30 18.20 -43.04
N ASN A 491 1.23 18.96 -43.64
CA ASN A 491 1.36 20.41 -43.47
C ASN A 491 1.43 20.83 -41.99
N THR A 492 2.24 20.10 -41.23
CA THR A 492 2.49 20.39 -39.81
C THR A 492 3.20 21.73 -39.66
N THR A 493 2.75 22.56 -38.72
CA THR A 493 3.38 23.86 -38.42
C THR A 493 4.01 23.90 -37.04
N GLN A 494 3.51 23.11 -36.09
CA GLN A 494 3.99 23.08 -34.72
C GLN A 494 4.15 21.62 -34.30
N ALA A 495 5.28 21.25 -33.73
CA ALA A 495 5.48 19.87 -33.24
C ALA A 495 6.47 19.82 -32.09
N VAL A 496 6.21 18.91 -31.16
CA VAL A 496 7.17 18.48 -30.13
C VAL A 496 7.16 16.96 -30.02
N SER A 497 8.30 16.36 -29.74
CA SER A 497 8.38 14.95 -29.35
C SER A 497 8.02 14.78 -27.88
N PHE A 498 6.86 14.16 -27.66
CA PHE A 498 6.46 13.59 -26.38
C PHE A 498 5.25 12.67 -26.56
N GLY A 499 4.97 11.87 -25.55
CA GLY A 499 3.79 11.01 -25.50
C GLY A 499 3.60 10.35 -24.14
N PRO A 500 2.85 9.24 -24.08
CA PRO A 500 2.13 8.59 -25.18
C PRO A 500 0.84 9.32 -25.58
N ALA A 501 0.31 9.00 -26.77
CA ALA A 501 -1.06 9.36 -27.14
C ALA A 501 -2.07 8.69 -26.20
N LEU A 502 -3.06 9.45 -25.73
CA LEU A 502 -4.08 9.03 -24.77
C LEU A 502 -5.44 8.78 -25.43
N ILE A 503 -5.80 9.59 -26.43
CA ILE A 503 -7.05 9.46 -27.17
C ILE A 503 -6.74 9.64 -28.65
N VAL A 504 -7.22 8.72 -29.48
CA VAL A 504 -7.08 8.78 -30.94
C VAL A 504 -8.45 8.53 -31.56
N ASN A 505 -8.94 9.49 -32.35
CA ASN A 505 -10.26 9.43 -32.99
C ASN A 505 -11.41 9.17 -31.99
N GLY A 506 -11.36 9.79 -30.80
CA GLY A 506 -12.33 9.60 -29.72
C GLY A 506 -12.20 8.30 -28.93
N ASN A 507 -11.27 7.42 -29.31
CA ASN A 507 -11.06 6.14 -28.64
C ASN A 507 -9.91 6.23 -27.62
N PRO A 508 -10.08 5.72 -26.39
CA PRO A 508 -9.00 5.62 -25.42
C PRO A 508 -7.90 4.67 -25.90
N THR A 509 -6.63 5.05 -25.74
CA THR A 509 -5.50 4.15 -25.99
C THR A 509 -5.23 3.24 -24.79
N ILE A 510 -5.47 3.74 -23.56
CA ILE A 510 -5.34 2.99 -22.32
C ILE A 510 -6.68 2.31 -21.99
N THR A 511 -6.80 1.04 -22.37
CA THR A 511 -7.99 0.22 -22.11
C THR A 511 -7.87 -0.63 -20.86
N LYS A 512 -6.64 -0.93 -20.41
CA LYS A 512 -6.32 -1.69 -19.20
C LYS A 512 -5.18 -1.02 -18.42
N GLY A 513 -5.10 -1.29 -17.12
CA GLY A 513 -4.06 -0.70 -16.26
C GLY A 513 -4.29 0.79 -15.97
N ASP A 514 -3.21 1.49 -15.62
CA ASP A 514 -3.13 2.92 -15.28
C ASP A 514 -2.33 3.73 -16.33
N GLY A 515 -1.84 3.07 -17.38
CA GLY A 515 -0.92 3.63 -18.38
C GLY A 515 0.56 3.44 -18.04
N CYS A 516 0.91 2.65 -17.01
CA CYS A 516 2.26 2.18 -16.68
C CYS A 516 3.27 3.26 -16.23
N TRP A 517 2.87 4.52 -16.11
CA TRP A 517 3.74 5.62 -15.67
C TRP A 517 3.51 6.00 -14.19
N GLY A 518 2.66 5.26 -13.48
CA GLY A 518 2.32 5.48 -12.07
C GLY A 518 1.60 6.81 -11.80
N ILE A 519 1.55 7.19 -10.52
CA ILE A 519 0.97 8.47 -10.07
C ILE A 519 2.07 9.54 -10.08
N ALA A 520 1.85 10.63 -10.81
CA ALA A 520 2.77 11.77 -10.85
C ALA A 520 2.03 13.07 -11.20
N PRO A 521 2.63 14.25 -11.03
CA PRO A 521 2.18 15.44 -11.71
C PRO A 521 2.14 15.19 -13.23
N ARG A 522 1.11 15.68 -13.91
CA ARG A 522 0.88 15.42 -15.33
C ARG A 522 0.63 16.73 -16.07
N THR A 523 1.06 16.75 -17.32
CA THR A 523 0.72 17.78 -18.29
C THR A 523 0.18 17.08 -19.52
N VAL A 524 -0.99 17.47 -19.98
CA VAL A 524 -1.63 16.86 -21.14
C VAL A 524 -2.30 17.90 -22.02
N ILE A 525 -2.39 17.58 -23.30
CA ILE A 525 -3.11 18.37 -24.29
C ILE A 525 -4.11 17.48 -25.02
N GLY A 526 -5.27 18.04 -25.34
CA GLY A 526 -6.27 17.39 -26.16
C GLY A 526 -7.00 18.37 -27.07
N GLN A 527 -7.77 17.84 -28.00
CA GLN A 527 -8.62 18.62 -28.90
C GLN A 527 -9.98 17.94 -29.01
N LYS A 528 -11.05 18.75 -28.94
CA LYS A 528 -12.43 18.30 -29.13
C LYS A 528 -12.81 18.31 -30.61
N LYS A 529 -13.95 17.69 -30.93
CA LYS A 529 -14.47 17.61 -32.30
C LYS A 529 -14.75 18.99 -32.93
N ASP A 530 -15.06 20.00 -32.11
CA ASP A 530 -15.30 21.38 -32.56
C ASP A 530 -14.01 22.18 -32.85
N GLY A 531 -12.83 21.58 -32.62
CA GLY A 531 -11.53 22.20 -32.80
C GLY A 531 -10.97 22.90 -31.56
N SER A 532 -11.76 23.05 -30.49
CA SER A 532 -11.26 23.63 -29.23
C SER A 532 -10.19 22.75 -28.58
N VAL A 533 -9.16 23.38 -28.02
CA VAL A 533 -8.00 22.71 -27.44
C VAL A 533 -8.14 22.70 -25.92
N ILE A 534 -7.87 21.55 -25.30
CA ILE A 534 -7.86 21.37 -23.86
C ILE A 534 -6.40 21.32 -23.41
N LEU A 535 -6.04 22.19 -22.48
CA LEU A 535 -4.76 22.15 -21.76
C LEU A 535 -5.04 21.77 -20.31
N LEU A 536 -4.33 20.79 -19.77
CA LEU A 536 -4.56 20.32 -18.40
C LEU A 536 -3.23 20.04 -17.69
N THR A 537 -3.07 20.62 -16.51
CA THR A 537 -2.03 20.24 -15.56
C THR A 537 -2.65 19.59 -14.33
N ILE A 538 -2.00 18.54 -13.83
CA ILE A 538 -2.30 17.92 -12.55
C ILE A 538 -1.13 18.16 -11.62
N ASP A 539 -1.38 18.76 -10.47
CA ASP A 539 -0.39 18.92 -9.42
C ASP A 539 -0.07 17.56 -8.79
N GLY A 540 1.12 17.38 -8.24
CA GLY A 540 1.49 16.10 -7.63
C GLY A 540 2.65 16.22 -6.64
N ARG A 541 3.00 15.10 -6.00
CA ARG A 541 4.10 15.01 -5.02
C ARG A 541 3.96 15.99 -3.85
N SER A 542 2.74 16.36 -3.48
CA SER A 542 2.44 17.25 -2.36
C SER A 542 1.36 16.65 -1.46
N VAL A 543 1.24 17.19 -0.25
CA VAL A 543 0.18 16.78 0.71
C VAL A 543 -1.22 17.07 0.17
N LYS A 544 -1.36 18.12 -0.66
CA LYS A 544 -2.65 18.54 -1.26
C LYS A 544 -2.99 17.78 -2.53
N SER A 545 -1.99 17.28 -3.25
CA SER A 545 -2.16 16.57 -4.52
C SER A 545 -1.04 15.54 -4.70
N LEU A 546 -1.38 14.25 -4.74
CA LEU A 546 -0.41 13.17 -4.96
C LEU A 546 0.02 13.09 -6.42
N GLY A 547 -0.90 13.35 -7.35
CA GLY A 547 -0.71 13.25 -8.80
C GLY A 547 -1.79 12.37 -9.45
N ALA A 548 -1.71 12.22 -10.77
CA ALA A 548 -2.62 11.39 -11.56
C ALA A 548 -1.87 10.32 -12.36
N THR A 549 -2.56 9.21 -12.62
CA THR A 549 -2.13 8.23 -13.62
C THR A 549 -2.44 8.74 -15.04
N LEU A 550 -1.81 8.16 -16.06
CA LEU A 550 -2.14 8.51 -17.46
C LEU A 550 -3.59 8.16 -17.79
N ARG A 551 -4.13 7.10 -17.17
CA ARG A 551 -5.54 6.75 -17.34
C ARG A 551 -6.49 7.76 -16.71
N ASP A 552 -6.13 8.34 -15.56
CA ASP A 552 -6.97 9.36 -14.92
C ASP A 552 -7.11 10.59 -15.82
N VAL A 553 -5.99 11.10 -16.34
CA VAL A 553 -6.00 12.25 -17.27
C VAL A 553 -6.67 11.91 -18.60
N GLN A 554 -6.50 10.70 -19.15
CA GLN A 554 -7.25 10.24 -20.33
C GLN A 554 -8.76 10.27 -20.08
N ASN A 555 -9.21 9.74 -18.94
CA ASN A 555 -10.63 9.71 -18.60
C ASN A 555 -11.21 11.12 -18.42
N ILE A 556 -10.44 12.04 -17.82
CA ILE A 556 -10.84 13.45 -17.74
C ILE A 556 -11.00 14.02 -19.15
N LEU A 557 -10.03 13.84 -20.04
CA LEU A 557 -10.12 14.38 -21.40
C LEU A 557 -11.30 13.79 -22.19
N LEU A 558 -11.61 12.49 -22.02
CA LEU A 558 -12.82 11.88 -22.60
C LEU A 558 -14.11 12.49 -22.04
N GLN A 559 -14.19 12.76 -20.73
CA GLN A 559 -15.35 13.44 -20.13
C GLN A 559 -15.57 14.85 -20.71
N TYR A 560 -14.49 15.51 -21.13
CA TYR A 560 -14.53 16.81 -21.81
C TYR A 560 -14.60 16.67 -23.34
N ASN A 561 -14.97 15.50 -23.86
CA ASN A 561 -15.20 15.21 -25.28
C ASN A 561 -13.96 15.42 -26.18
N ALA A 562 -12.76 15.19 -25.65
CA ALA A 562 -11.55 15.15 -26.47
C ALA A 562 -11.62 13.99 -27.48
N VAL A 563 -11.34 14.29 -28.75
CA VAL A 563 -11.22 13.30 -29.83
C VAL A 563 -9.75 12.96 -30.13
N TYR A 564 -8.83 13.86 -29.81
CA TYR A 564 -7.39 13.62 -29.82
C TYR A 564 -6.80 14.07 -28.49
N ALA A 565 -5.88 13.31 -27.93
CA ALA A 565 -5.16 13.71 -26.73
C ALA A 565 -3.80 13.01 -26.61
N SER A 566 -2.84 13.70 -26.01
CA SER A 566 -1.53 13.15 -25.72
C SER A 566 -0.99 13.67 -24.39
N ASN A 567 -0.15 12.86 -23.77
CA ASN A 567 0.66 13.27 -22.65
C ASN A 567 1.84 14.14 -23.12
N LEU A 568 2.18 15.14 -22.30
CA LEU A 568 3.34 16.03 -22.46
C LEU A 568 4.32 15.80 -21.30
N ASP A 569 5.45 16.52 -21.30
CA ASP A 569 6.42 16.43 -20.21
C ASP A 569 5.76 16.71 -18.86
N GLY A 570 5.99 15.84 -17.89
CA GLY A 570 5.25 15.83 -16.63
C GLY A 570 6.17 15.98 -15.42
N GLY A 571 5.73 15.47 -14.27
CA GLY A 571 6.54 15.53 -13.05
C GLY A 571 6.86 16.97 -12.66
N SER A 572 8.11 17.24 -12.30
CA SER A 572 8.56 18.57 -11.86
C SER A 572 8.43 19.66 -12.93
N SER A 573 8.30 19.30 -14.21
CA SER A 573 8.08 20.25 -15.30
C SER A 573 6.64 20.77 -15.38
N SER A 574 5.68 20.09 -14.73
CA SER A 574 4.23 20.34 -14.91
C SER A 574 3.84 21.75 -14.48
N THR A 575 3.65 22.62 -15.45
CA THR A 575 3.43 24.06 -15.23
C THR A 575 2.46 24.63 -16.25
N MET A 576 1.49 25.40 -15.79
CA MET A 576 0.54 26.14 -16.62
C MET A 576 0.55 27.63 -16.23
N TYR A 577 0.71 28.47 -17.23
CA TYR A 577 0.68 29.92 -17.15
C TYR A 577 -0.57 30.47 -17.85
N TYR A 578 -1.25 31.42 -17.21
CA TYR A 578 -2.39 32.14 -17.77
C TYR A 578 -2.45 33.57 -17.24
N ASN A 579 -2.62 34.54 -18.14
CA ASN A 579 -2.83 35.96 -17.81
C ASN A 579 -1.82 36.52 -16.79
N GLY A 580 -0.53 36.40 -17.08
CA GLY A 580 0.50 36.98 -16.22
C GLY A 580 1.00 36.08 -15.10
N LYS A 581 0.32 34.95 -14.80
CA LYS A 581 0.57 34.16 -13.59
C LYS A 581 0.64 32.66 -13.87
N VAL A 582 1.38 31.94 -13.02
CA VAL A 582 1.30 30.48 -12.94
C VAL A 582 0.06 30.10 -12.15
N ILE A 583 -0.78 29.23 -12.68
CA ILE A 583 -2.13 28.93 -12.16
C ILE A 583 -2.28 27.52 -11.58
N ASN A 584 -1.20 26.72 -11.59
CA ASN A 584 -1.10 25.46 -10.86
C ASN A 584 -0.01 25.55 -9.79
N ASN A 585 0.27 24.45 -9.08
CA ASN A 585 1.30 24.40 -8.05
C ASN A 585 2.48 23.49 -8.47
N PRO A 586 3.48 24.03 -9.20
CA PRO A 586 4.70 23.30 -9.57
C PRO A 586 5.40 22.67 -8.36
N CYS A 587 5.95 21.47 -8.55
CA CYS A 587 6.53 20.68 -7.45
C CYS A 587 8.06 20.64 -7.43
N ASP A 588 8.75 21.41 -8.28
CA ASP A 588 10.21 21.52 -8.19
C ASP A 588 10.61 22.36 -6.96
N ILE A 589 11.81 22.14 -6.43
CA ILE A 589 12.27 22.82 -5.20
C ILE A 589 12.37 24.34 -5.43
N SER A 590 12.69 24.77 -6.66
CA SER A 590 12.71 26.18 -7.05
C SER A 590 11.35 26.70 -7.53
N GLY A 591 10.25 25.95 -7.35
CA GLY A 591 8.94 26.25 -7.93
C GLY A 591 8.83 25.73 -9.35
N GLU A 592 8.88 26.63 -10.33
CA GLU A 592 8.88 26.24 -11.75
C GLU A 592 10.23 25.63 -12.15
N ARG A 593 10.19 24.46 -12.79
CA ARG A 593 11.36 23.90 -13.45
C ARG A 593 11.57 24.58 -14.81
N LYS A 594 12.83 24.68 -15.23
CA LYS A 594 13.21 25.11 -16.58
C LYS A 594 12.78 24.07 -17.61
N VAL A 595 12.24 24.49 -18.74
CA VAL A 595 11.71 23.60 -19.77
C VAL A 595 12.25 23.96 -21.15
N VAL A 596 12.32 22.97 -22.03
CA VAL A 596 12.84 23.17 -23.40
C VAL A 596 11.85 23.94 -24.25
N SER A 597 10.59 23.51 -24.20
CA SER A 597 9.53 24.02 -25.06
C SER A 597 8.19 24.06 -24.34
N THR A 598 7.30 24.89 -24.87
CA THR A 598 5.93 25.08 -24.40
C THR A 598 4.96 25.03 -25.56
N PHE A 599 3.69 24.73 -25.29
CA PHE A 599 2.58 25.10 -26.18
C PHE A 599 1.94 26.37 -25.63
N MET A 600 1.70 27.36 -26.50
CA MET A 600 1.26 28.69 -26.08
C MET A 600 0.19 29.26 -26.99
N VAL A 601 -0.57 30.23 -26.45
CA VAL A 601 -1.53 31.07 -27.17
C VAL A 601 -1.00 32.50 -27.12
N LEU A 602 -0.78 33.09 -28.28
CA LEU A 602 -0.42 34.50 -28.42
C LEU A 602 -1.69 35.39 -28.38
N PRO A 603 -1.54 36.73 -28.19
CA PRO A 603 -2.66 37.65 -28.01
C PRO A 603 -3.76 37.57 -29.07
#